data_AF-A0A0C3FKY1-F1
#
_entry.id   AF-A0A0C3FKY1-F1
#
_cell.length_a   1.000
_cell.length_b   1.000
_cell.length_c   1.000
_cell.angle_alpha   90.00
_cell.angle_beta   90.00
_cell.angle_gamma   90.00
#
_symmetry.space_group_name_H-M   'P 1'
#
loop_
_entity.id
_entity.type
_entity.pdbx_description
1 polymer ?
#
loop_
_entity_poly.entity_id
_entity_poly.type
_entity_poly.pdbx_seq_one_letter_code
_entity_poly.pdbx_strand_id
1 'polypeptide(L)'
;MMPVNQHIDLPPHIDQLTLCEGWYRHLPLIRFPHSSVTKLHITSPCVDILTRCITPSAMRILTHLSLADFMESTIDSMSVFEIALRDGVNLQCLRIRGRLEASHSQYFRQYPHALPCLTELGIFVSVAHFHADPDFFPAVCDFVLQKSEQLVHLELGAPRDKFTQDKLGFDGGRGCWAMFKNTSHRNKVVQPLFPKLESLSMPLPAGKKNISLHYSRLIPRAVTRLTLSRDELGDNCMNAMFKVPRTKKRRPSWPSNLRLVCININPSLYHSSSDWYRMLVRLVAECISTVHVVKIVSPNRRIYGFWSVSRRDAYEDGNVAANLTDRPQHVRCNWWNIRQATYLSDEVLDCFECDDTWFEDY
;
A
#
# COMPACT_ATOMS: atom_id res chain seq x y z
N MET A 1 29.22 17.01 31.79
CA MET A 1 29.36 17.89 30.61
C MET A 1 28.90 17.09 29.41
N MET A 2 27.77 17.45 28.79
CA MET A 2 27.40 16.87 27.50
C MET A 2 28.23 17.56 26.40
N PRO A 3 28.72 16.81 25.39
CA PRO A 3 29.56 17.38 24.36
C PRO A 3 28.79 18.42 23.54
N VAL A 4 29.52 19.47 23.16
CA VAL A 4 29.10 20.57 22.28
C VAL A 4 28.39 19.99 21.04
N ASN A 5 27.21 20.53 20.71
CA ASN A 5 26.47 20.25 19.47
C ASN A 5 27.39 20.39 18.26
N GLN A 6 27.97 19.29 17.79
CA GLN A 6 28.70 19.28 16.53
C GLN A 6 27.68 19.38 15.42
N HIS A 7 27.69 20.51 14.71
CA HIS A 7 26.89 20.70 13.52
C HIS A 7 27.43 19.78 12.42
N ILE A 8 26.65 18.76 12.07
CA ILE A 8 26.93 17.90 10.93
C ILE A 8 26.28 18.56 9.70
N ASP A 9 27.08 19.19 8.85
CA ASP A 9 26.63 19.60 7.53
C ASP A 9 26.54 18.36 6.63
N LEU A 10 25.43 18.21 5.91
CA LEU A 10 25.24 17.10 4.97
C LEU A 10 26.18 17.30 3.75
N PRO A 11 26.83 16.24 3.26
CA PRO A 11 27.60 16.31 2.02
C PRO A 11 26.77 16.84 0.84
N PRO A 12 27.35 17.68 -0.04
CA PRO A 12 26.62 18.42 -1.07
C PRO A 12 26.09 17.57 -2.25
N HIS A 13 26.29 16.25 -2.21
CA HIS A 13 25.90 15.32 -3.27
C HIS A 13 24.89 14.26 -2.81
N ILE A 14 24.37 14.38 -1.58
CA ILE A 14 23.34 13.46 -1.09
C ILE A 14 22.00 13.90 -1.67
N ASP A 15 21.42 13.07 -2.53
CA ASP A 15 20.08 13.25 -3.09
C ASP A 15 19.01 12.54 -2.24
N GLN A 16 19.39 11.48 -1.54
CA GLN A 16 18.53 10.67 -0.67
C GLN A 16 19.07 10.55 0.76
N LEU A 17 18.19 10.81 1.73
CA LEU A 17 18.50 10.71 3.16
C LEU A 17 17.47 9.82 3.86
N THR A 18 17.95 8.71 4.44
CA THR A 18 17.16 7.86 5.32
C THR A 18 17.58 8.06 6.76
N LEU A 19 16.62 8.41 7.63
CA LEU A 19 16.83 8.72 9.03
C LEU A 19 16.21 7.65 9.92
N CYS A 20 17.08 6.88 10.56
CA CYS A 20 16.73 5.76 11.43
C CYS A 20 16.75 6.14 12.91
N GLU A 21 16.37 5.19 13.77
CA GLU A 21 16.26 5.42 15.21
C GLU A 21 17.50 6.12 15.81
N GLY A 22 17.25 7.19 16.58
CA GLY A 22 18.29 7.97 17.24
C GLY A 22 18.87 9.13 16.43
N TRP A 23 18.51 9.29 15.14
CA TRP A 23 19.03 10.37 14.28
C TRP A 23 18.87 11.77 14.91
N TYR A 24 17.74 12.01 15.59
CA TYR A 24 17.38 13.31 16.17
C TYR A 24 18.33 13.77 17.29
N ARG A 25 19.13 12.85 17.86
CA ARG A 25 20.15 13.16 18.87
C ARG A 25 21.45 13.67 18.26
N HIS A 26 21.68 13.38 16.99
CA HIS A 26 22.97 13.58 16.34
C HIS A 26 22.91 14.56 15.17
N LEU A 27 21.73 14.72 14.54
CA LEU A 27 21.57 15.51 13.33
C LEU A 27 20.50 16.61 13.51
N PRO A 28 20.89 17.83 13.95
CA PRO A 28 19.98 18.97 13.95
C PRO A 28 19.74 19.44 12.51
N LEU A 29 18.59 19.10 11.94
CA LEU A 29 18.22 19.40 10.53
C LEU A 29 17.86 20.86 10.23
N ILE A 30 18.36 21.81 11.03
CA ILE A 30 18.08 23.25 10.93
C ILE A 30 18.49 23.81 9.54
N ARG A 31 19.47 23.19 8.88
CA ARG A 31 19.96 23.58 7.54
C ARG A 31 19.49 22.69 6.40
N PHE A 32 18.56 21.76 6.65
CA PHE A 32 18.04 20.87 5.62
C PHE A 32 17.56 21.58 4.33
N PRO A 33 16.93 22.78 4.39
CA PRO A 33 16.50 23.50 3.19
C PRO A 33 17.63 23.94 2.23
N HIS A 34 18.89 23.88 2.67
CA HIS A 34 20.06 24.20 1.84
C HIS A 34 20.81 22.96 1.34
N SER A 35 20.28 21.76 1.62
CA SER A 35 20.88 20.50 1.17
C SER A 35 20.46 20.15 -0.27
N SER A 36 21.22 19.26 -0.90
CA SER A 36 20.86 18.63 -2.19
C SER A 36 19.82 17.52 -2.05
N VAL A 37 19.34 17.24 -0.83
CA VAL A 37 18.45 16.11 -0.56
C VAL A 37 17.07 16.40 -1.13
N THR A 38 16.63 15.56 -2.04
CA THR A 38 15.29 15.62 -2.64
C THR A 38 14.42 14.44 -2.18
N LYS A 39 15.02 13.37 -1.68
CA LYS A 39 14.31 12.20 -1.13
C LYS A 39 14.58 12.07 0.36
N LEU A 40 13.55 12.27 1.19
CA LEU A 40 13.64 12.15 2.64
C LEU A 40 12.78 11.00 3.14
N HIS A 41 13.44 10.04 3.79
CA HIS A 41 12.79 8.92 4.46
C HIS A 41 13.09 8.96 5.95
N ILE A 42 12.08 8.88 6.81
CA ILE A 42 12.25 8.84 8.26
C ILE A 42 11.53 7.61 8.79
N THR A 43 12.28 6.62 9.27
CA THR A 43 11.73 5.33 9.74
C THR A 43 11.37 5.34 11.23
N SER A 44 11.90 6.29 11.99
CA SER A 44 11.78 6.28 13.45
C SER A 44 10.77 7.29 13.97
N PRO A 45 10.05 6.98 15.07
CA PRO A 45 9.15 7.92 15.71
C PRO A 45 9.91 9.17 16.20
N CYS A 46 9.40 10.34 15.82
CA CYS A 46 9.96 11.63 16.22
C CYS A 46 8.81 12.64 16.41
N VAL A 47 8.68 13.16 17.64
CA VAL A 47 7.59 14.07 18.04
C VAL A 47 7.77 15.47 17.44
N ASP A 48 9.01 15.88 17.16
CA ASP A 48 9.34 17.23 16.67
C ASP A 48 9.71 17.24 15.17
N ILE A 49 9.23 16.25 14.40
CA ILE A 49 9.65 16.07 13.00
C ILE A 49 9.24 17.27 12.14
N LEU A 50 8.11 17.92 12.46
CA LEU A 50 7.57 19.06 11.72
C LEU A 50 8.42 20.30 11.93
N THR A 51 8.83 20.57 13.16
CA THR A 51 9.70 21.70 13.48
C THR A 51 11.13 21.50 12.98
N ARG A 52 11.59 20.25 12.84
CA ARG A 52 12.98 19.94 12.46
C ARG A 52 13.19 19.72 10.96
N CYS A 53 12.27 19.06 10.28
CA CYS A 53 12.50 18.52 8.93
C CYS A 53 11.43 18.97 7.93
N ILE A 54 10.17 18.94 8.35
CA ILE A 54 9.02 19.18 7.46
C ILE A 54 8.64 20.66 7.53
N THR A 55 9.54 21.51 7.05
CA THR A 55 9.31 22.96 6.94
C THR A 55 8.83 23.33 5.53
N PRO A 56 8.14 24.48 5.35
CA PRO A 56 7.76 24.94 4.01
C PRO A 56 8.92 25.00 3.01
N SER A 57 10.10 25.44 3.45
CA SER A 57 11.30 25.51 2.60
C SER A 57 11.81 24.13 2.20
N ALA A 58 11.80 23.18 3.13
CA ALA A 58 12.16 21.78 2.83
C ALA A 58 11.16 21.16 1.84
N MET A 59 9.86 21.38 2.03
CA MET A 59 8.85 20.78 1.16
C MET A 59 8.94 21.23 -0.30
N ARG A 60 9.44 22.44 -0.55
CA ARG A 60 9.63 22.95 -1.91
C ARG A 60 10.74 22.25 -2.69
N ILE A 61 11.73 21.67 -2.00
CA ILE A 61 12.85 20.97 -2.66
C ILE A 61 12.62 19.45 -2.75
N LEU A 62 11.79 18.89 -1.88
CA LEU A 62 11.56 17.46 -1.84
C LEU A 62 10.74 16.98 -3.05
N THR A 63 11.19 15.88 -3.63
CA THR A 63 10.45 15.05 -4.58
C THR A 63 9.84 13.83 -3.90
N HIS A 64 10.45 13.33 -2.82
CA HIS A 64 9.95 12.18 -2.07
C HIS A 64 9.96 12.47 -0.57
N LEU A 65 8.83 12.24 0.07
CA LEU A 65 8.67 12.29 1.53
C LEU A 65 8.03 10.99 2.02
N SER A 66 8.75 10.25 2.86
CA SER A 66 8.22 9.07 3.56
C SER A 66 8.45 9.19 5.06
N LEU A 67 7.36 9.19 5.81
CA LEU A 67 7.35 9.20 7.27
C LEU A 67 6.75 7.89 7.77
N ALA A 68 7.57 7.04 8.40
CA ALA A 68 7.11 5.87 9.11
C ALA A 68 7.05 6.15 10.61
N ASP A 69 6.06 5.56 11.28
CA ASP A 69 5.81 5.69 12.71
C ASP A 69 5.76 7.15 13.20
N PHE A 70 5.24 8.05 12.35
CA PHE A 70 5.00 9.45 12.67
C PHE A 70 4.07 9.57 13.88
N MET A 71 4.44 10.41 14.83
CA MET A 71 3.57 10.79 15.93
C MET A 71 3.40 12.30 15.90
N GLU A 72 2.19 12.74 15.59
CA GLU A 72 1.87 14.17 15.65
C GLU A 72 1.99 14.65 17.09
N SER A 73 2.67 15.77 17.29
CA SER A 73 2.76 16.41 18.60
C SER A 73 1.54 17.29 18.83
N THR A 74 0.96 17.23 20.03
CA THR A 74 -0.08 18.19 20.45
C THR A 74 0.47 19.61 20.66
N ILE A 75 1.81 19.76 20.68
CA ILE A 75 2.51 21.03 20.86
C ILE A 75 2.67 21.75 19.52
N ASP A 76 2.76 21.01 18.43
CA ASP A 76 2.91 21.56 17.09
C ASP A 76 1.54 21.99 16.56
N SER A 77 1.37 23.28 16.29
CA SER A 77 0.15 23.83 15.69
C SER A 77 0.01 23.50 14.20
N MET A 78 1.02 22.87 13.60
CA MET A 78 1.08 22.63 12.16
C MET A 78 0.80 21.17 11.82
N SER A 79 0.02 20.97 10.77
CA SER A 79 -0.27 19.64 10.22
C SER A 79 0.76 19.23 9.17
N VAL A 80 1.22 17.98 9.24
CA VAL A 80 2.05 17.39 8.17
C VAL A 80 1.37 17.45 6.81
N PHE A 81 0.05 17.21 6.77
CA PHE A 81 -0.73 17.24 5.54
C PHE A 81 -0.90 18.66 5.04
N GLU A 82 -1.11 19.64 5.91
CA GLU A 82 -1.17 21.04 5.51
C GLU A 82 0.14 21.49 4.85
N ILE A 83 1.28 21.27 5.51
CA ILE A 83 2.59 21.70 4.99
C ILE A 83 2.88 20.97 3.67
N ALA A 84 2.68 19.65 3.62
CA ALA A 84 2.93 18.88 2.41
C ALA A 84 2.04 19.35 1.25
N LEU A 85 0.73 19.49 1.46
CA LEU A 85 -0.20 19.91 0.40
C LEU A 85 0.05 21.36 -0.04
N ARG A 86 0.34 22.27 0.89
CA ARG A 86 0.56 23.68 0.57
C ARG A 86 1.90 23.94 -0.13
N ASP A 87 2.98 23.32 0.32
CA ASP A 87 4.35 23.68 -0.07
C ASP A 87 5.07 22.58 -0.90
N GLY A 88 4.52 21.38 -0.98
CA GLY A 88 5.12 20.20 -1.65
C GLY A 88 4.92 20.12 -3.17
N VAL A 89 5.04 21.23 -3.89
CA VAL A 89 4.72 21.30 -5.34
C VAL A 89 5.49 20.28 -6.20
N ASN A 90 6.72 19.94 -5.80
CA ASN A 90 7.60 19.02 -6.52
C ASN A 90 7.46 17.56 -6.06
N LEU A 91 6.63 17.27 -5.06
CA LEU A 91 6.47 15.91 -4.55
C LEU A 91 5.87 15.00 -5.61
N GLN A 92 6.62 13.95 -5.91
CA GLN A 92 6.23 12.77 -6.68
C GLN A 92 5.75 11.65 -5.75
N CYS A 93 6.33 11.56 -4.56
CA CYS A 93 5.99 10.55 -3.56
C CYS A 93 5.66 11.21 -2.21
N LEU A 94 4.46 10.93 -1.69
CA LEU A 94 4.06 11.28 -0.34
C LEU A 94 3.56 10.04 0.40
N ARG A 95 4.29 9.63 1.44
CA ARG A 95 3.94 8.50 2.28
C ARG A 95 3.94 8.91 3.74
N ILE A 96 2.79 8.78 4.40
CA ILE A 96 2.61 9.10 5.81
C ILE A 96 2.01 7.89 6.52
N ARG A 97 2.78 7.32 7.43
CA ARG A 97 2.36 6.27 8.35
C ARG A 97 2.53 6.75 9.77
N GLY A 98 1.47 6.75 10.57
CA GLY A 98 1.57 7.26 11.93
C GLY A 98 0.27 7.43 12.70
N ARG A 99 0.32 8.30 13.70
CA ARG A 99 -0.80 8.68 14.56
C ARG A 99 -1.02 10.19 14.48
N LEU A 100 -2.28 10.55 14.22
CA LEU A 100 -2.77 11.91 14.13
C LEU A 100 -3.38 12.34 15.46
N GLU A 101 -3.10 13.57 15.85
CA GLU A 101 -3.62 14.24 17.05
C GLU A 101 -4.58 15.39 16.68
N ALA A 102 -4.82 15.65 15.39
CA ALA A 102 -5.76 16.68 14.91
C ALA A 102 -6.64 16.17 13.75
N SER A 103 -7.63 16.98 13.34
CA SER A 103 -8.41 16.76 12.12
C SER A 103 -7.66 17.30 10.90
N HIS A 104 -7.62 16.53 9.82
CA HIS A 104 -6.80 16.77 8.64
C HIS A 104 -7.58 16.79 7.32
N SER A 105 -8.82 16.31 7.32
CA SER A 105 -9.73 16.31 6.16
C SER A 105 -9.85 17.68 5.49
N GLN A 106 -9.87 18.74 6.30
CA GLN A 106 -9.96 20.12 5.82
C GLN A 106 -8.83 20.50 4.85
N TYR A 107 -7.61 20.00 5.05
CA TYR A 107 -6.46 20.36 4.21
C TYR A 107 -6.56 19.73 2.82
N PHE A 108 -7.01 18.47 2.73
CA PHE A 108 -7.28 17.83 1.44
C PHE A 108 -8.38 18.54 0.65
N ARG A 109 -9.41 19.04 1.35
CA ARG A 109 -10.49 19.82 0.73
C ARG A 109 -10.08 21.23 0.34
N GLN A 110 -9.23 21.86 1.13
CA GLN A 110 -8.72 23.21 0.87
C GLN A 110 -7.72 23.23 -0.30
N TYR A 111 -6.93 22.17 -0.45
CA TYR A 111 -5.89 22.06 -1.47
C TYR A 111 -6.16 20.91 -2.46
N PRO A 112 -7.30 20.88 -3.18
CA PRO A 112 -7.68 19.76 -4.04
C PRO A 112 -6.74 19.55 -5.23
N HIS A 113 -6.03 20.61 -5.64
CA HIS A 113 -5.08 20.60 -6.77
C HIS A 113 -3.61 20.50 -6.33
N ALA A 114 -3.32 20.43 -5.02
CA ALA A 114 -1.97 20.30 -4.50
C ALA A 114 -1.25 19.06 -5.03
N LEU A 115 0.08 19.08 -4.99
CA LEU A 115 0.95 17.98 -5.45
C LEU A 115 0.68 17.63 -6.94
N PRO A 116 0.95 18.56 -7.87
CA PRO A 116 0.71 18.32 -9.31
C PRO A 116 1.59 17.21 -9.87
N CYS A 117 2.75 16.91 -9.28
CA CYS A 117 3.66 15.87 -9.74
C CYS A 117 3.46 14.50 -9.07
N LEU A 118 2.45 14.35 -8.20
CA LEU A 118 2.27 13.16 -7.37
C LEU A 118 1.98 11.91 -8.21
N THR A 119 2.89 10.94 -8.15
CA THR A 119 2.77 9.61 -8.76
C THR A 119 2.56 8.52 -7.71
N GLU A 120 2.93 8.76 -6.45
CA GLU A 120 2.84 7.79 -5.37
C GLU A 120 2.23 8.40 -4.12
N LEU A 121 1.18 7.77 -3.60
CA LEU A 121 0.54 8.18 -2.35
C LEU A 121 0.39 6.99 -1.41
N GLY A 122 0.87 7.14 -0.18
CA GLY A 122 0.66 6.16 0.89
C GLY A 122 0.15 6.82 2.16
N ILE A 123 -1.02 6.43 2.65
CA ILE A 123 -1.60 6.91 3.90
C ILE A 123 -1.97 5.70 4.76
N PHE A 124 -1.28 5.56 5.89
CA PHE A 124 -1.58 4.57 6.93
C PHE A 124 -1.62 5.28 8.28
N VAL A 125 -2.77 5.81 8.67
CA VAL A 125 -2.87 6.65 9.87
C VAL A 125 -3.83 6.08 10.90
N SER A 126 -3.53 6.33 12.16
CA SER A 126 -4.41 6.14 13.31
C SER A 126 -4.72 7.48 13.96
N VAL A 127 -5.72 7.54 14.83
CA VAL A 127 -6.03 8.75 15.61
C VAL A 127 -5.89 8.48 17.09
N ALA A 128 -5.56 9.53 17.82
CA ALA A 128 -5.61 9.53 19.27
C ALA A 128 -7.01 9.24 19.82
N HIS A 129 -7.07 8.80 21.07
CA HIS A 129 -8.32 8.39 21.72
C HIS A 129 -9.36 9.52 21.81
N PHE A 130 -8.95 10.79 21.77
CA PHE A 130 -9.85 11.93 21.92
C PHE A 130 -10.20 12.65 20.61
N HIS A 131 -9.49 12.34 19.51
CA HIS A 131 -9.71 13.00 18.24
C HIS A 131 -10.51 12.10 17.28
N ALA A 132 -11.36 12.74 16.48
CA ALA A 132 -12.16 12.10 15.44
C ALA A 132 -12.21 13.03 14.23
N ASP A 133 -12.01 12.46 13.05
CA ASP A 133 -12.14 13.13 11.76
C ASP A 133 -12.85 12.18 10.80
N PRO A 134 -14.18 12.03 10.93
CA PRO A 134 -14.96 11.06 10.17
C PRO A 134 -14.99 11.35 8.67
N ASP A 135 -14.42 12.48 8.24
CA ASP A 135 -14.32 12.90 6.86
C ASP A 135 -12.90 12.73 6.30
N PHE A 136 -11.95 12.21 7.09
CA PHE A 136 -10.56 12.03 6.67
C PHE A 136 -10.43 11.15 5.42
N PHE A 137 -10.84 9.88 5.47
CA PHE A 137 -10.76 9.00 4.31
C PHE A 137 -11.62 9.46 3.12
N PRO A 138 -12.86 9.96 3.32
CA PRO A 138 -13.61 10.59 2.24
C PRO A 138 -12.83 11.71 1.53
N ALA A 139 -12.26 12.66 2.27
CA ALA A 139 -11.46 13.76 1.71
C ALA A 139 -10.20 13.27 0.99
N VAL A 140 -9.51 12.27 1.55
CA VAL A 140 -8.36 11.62 0.90
C VAL A 140 -8.77 10.96 -0.42
N CYS A 141 -9.90 10.24 -0.46
CA CYS A 141 -10.38 9.59 -1.68
C CYS A 141 -10.73 10.61 -2.76
N ASP A 142 -11.39 11.71 -2.40
CA ASP A 142 -11.71 12.81 -3.34
C ASP A 142 -10.43 13.44 -3.91
N PHE A 143 -9.42 13.67 -3.07
CA PHE A 143 -8.10 14.14 -3.50
C PHE A 143 -7.40 13.15 -4.45
N VAL A 144 -7.40 11.86 -4.11
CA VAL A 144 -6.80 10.79 -4.94
C VAL A 144 -7.46 10.70 -6.32
N LEU A 145 -8.78 10.88 -6.40
CA LEU A 145 -9.51 10.88 -7.67
C LEU A 145 -9.01 12.00 -8.62
N GLN A 146 -8.63 13.17 -8.08
CA GLN A 146 -8.03 14.25 -8.87
C GLN A 146 -6.66 13.90 -9.44
N LYS A 147 -6.00 12.86 -8.91
CA LYS A 147 -4.66 12.38 -9.33
C LYS A 147 -4.73 11.11 -10.18
N SER A 148 -5.92 10.64 -10.53
CA SER A 148 -6.12 9.33 -11.14
C SER A 148 -5.33 9.11 -12.44
N GLU A 149 -5.15 10.14 -13.27
CA GLU A 149 -4.45 10.02 -14.56
C GLU A 149 -2.93 9.78 -14.46
N GLN A 150 -2.33 10.08 -13.30
CA GLN A 150 -0.87 10.04 -13.12
C GLN A 150 -0.41 9.13 -11.98
N LEU A 151 -1.31 8.69 -11.11
CA LEU A 151 -0.97 7.87 -9.96
C LEU A 151 -0.53 6.46 -10.39
N VAL A 152 0.67 6.08 -9.96
CA VAL A 152 1.33 4.79 -10.23
C VAL A 152 1.22 3.87 -9.02
N HIS A 153 1.34 4.41 -7.81
CA HIS A 153 1.26 3.66 -6.56
C HIS A 153 0.27 4.28 -5.58
N LEU A 154 -0.64 3.46 -5.05
CA LEU A 154 -1.61 3.88 -4.05
C LEU A 154 -1.62 2.91 -2.88
N GLU A 155 -1.35 3.41 -1.68
CA GLU A 155 -1.52 2.71 -0.42
C GLU A 155 -2.51 3.49 0.45
N LEU A 156 -3.71 2.94 0.68
CA LEU A 156 -4.59 3.42 1.75
C LEU A 156 -4.72 2.32 2.77
N GLY A 157 -4.30 2.58 4.00
CA GLY A 157 -4.39 1.66 5.11
C GLY A 157 -5.12 2.28 6.29
N ALA A 158 -5.91 1.47 6.97
CA ALA A 158 -6.68 1.90 8.13
C ALA A 158 -6.17 1.22 9.42
N PRO A 159 -6.44 1.83 10.59
CA PRO A 159 -6.18 1.21 11.89
C PRO A 159 -6.91 -0.11 12.05
N ARG A 160 -6.42 -0.95 12.96
CA ARG A 160 -6.99 -2.29 13.15
C ARG A 160 -8.35 -2.29 13.80
N ASP A 161 -8.53 -1.42 14.78
CA ASP A 161 -9.73 -1.40 15.60
C ASP A 161 -10.83 -0.59 14.90
N LYS A 162 -12.03 -1.17 14.87
CA LYS A 162 -13.20 -0.56 14.24
C LYS A 162 -13.50 0.83 14.81
N PHE A 163 -13.25 1.04 16.10
CA PHE A 163 -13.48 2.33 16.74
C PHE A 163 -12.64 3.44 16.10
N THR A 164 -11.34 3.22 15.90
CA THR A 164 -10.46 4.19 15.23
C THR A 164 -10.76 4.28 13.73
N GLN A 165 -11.18 3.19 13.08
CA GLN A 165 -11.67 3.25 11.69
C GLN A 165 -12.88 4.17 11.54
N ASP A 166 -13.91 3.99 12.38
CA ASP A 166 -15.14 4.80 12.35
C ASP A 166 -14.82 6.28 12.60
N LYS A 167 -13.86 6.57 13.48
CA LYS A 167 -13.37 7.94 13.74
C LYS A 167 -12.68 8.60 12.56
N LEU A 168 -12.12 7.83 11.63
CA LEU A 168 -11.44 8.35 10.43
C LEU A 168 -12.36 8.33 9.18
N GLY A 169 -13.61 7.92 9.34
CA GLY A 169 -14.51 7.73 8.20
C GLY A 169 -14.19 6.50 7.37
N PHE A 170 -13.41 5.58 7.93
CA PHE A 170 -13.05 4.34 7.27
C PHE A 170 -14.20 3.32 7.43
N ASP A 171 -15.10 3.26 6.45
CA ASP A 171 -16.32 2.44 6.47
C ASP A 171 -16.06 0.93 6.19
N GLY A 172 -14.95 0.40 6.72
CA GLY A 172 -14.45 -0.91 6.37
C GLY A 172 -14.02 -0.98 4.90
N GLY A 173 -13.52 0.12 4.35
CA GLY A 173 -12.97 0.24 3.01
C GLY A 173 -13.98 0.35 1.88
N ARG A 174 -15.29 0.29 2.13
CA ARG A 174 -16.30 0.39 1.07
C ARG A 174 -16.20 1.72 0.31
N GLY A 175 -15.97 2.84 0.98
CA GLY A 175 -15.79 4.18 0.42
C GLY A 175 -14.52 4.25 -0.41
N CYS A 176 -13.40 3.79 0.16
CA CYS A 176 -12.13 3.75 -0.58
C CYS A 176 -12.22 2.83 -1.82
N TRP A 177 -12.81 1.63 -1.71
CA TRP A 177 -13.03 0.77 -2.87
C TRP A 177 -14.06 1.33 -3.87
N ALA A 178 -14.99 2.19 -3.42
CA ALA A 178 -15.97 2.82 -4.29
C ALA A 178 -15.33 3.87 -5.22
N MET A 179 -14.16 4.42 -4.87
CA MET A 179 -13.43 5.36 -5.74
C MET A 179 -13.14 4.74 -7.11
N PHE A 180 -12.93 3.43 -7.18
CA PHE A 180 -12.64 2.73 -8.43
C PHE A 180 -13.87 2.39 -9.29
N LYS A 181 -15.09 2.68 -8.81
CA LYS A 181 -16.29 2.45 -9.61
C LYS A 181 -16.34 3.49 -10.72
N ASN A 182 -16.28 3.02 -11.97
CA ASN A 182 -16.48 3.89 -13.11
C ASN A 182 -17.95 4.34 -13.16
N THR A 183 -18.24 5.53 -12.65
CA THR A 183 -19.61 6.10 -12.55
C THR A 183 -20.00 6.95 -13.76
N SER A 184 -19.18 6.97 -14.83
CA SER A 184 -19.52 7.65 -16.09
C SER A 184 -20.62 6.93 -16.86
N HIS A 185 -21.85 7.02 -16.36
CA HIS A 185 -23.07 6.61 -17.04
C HIS A 185 -23.58 7.65 -18.05
N ARG A 186 -22.90 8.80 -18.20
CA ARG A 186 -23.43 9.92 -19.03
C ARG A 186 -22.72 10.17 -20.36
N ASN A 187 -21.50 9.68 -20.58
CA ASN A 187 -20.82 9.84 -21.86
C ASN A 187 -20.21 8.49 -22.31
N LYS A 188 -20.49 8.10 -23.55
CA LYS A 188 -20.18 6.79 -24.17
C LYS A 188 -18.68 6.43 -24.28
N VAL A 189 -17.79 7.16 -23.62
CA VAL A 189 -16.36 6.86 -23.56
C VAL A 189 -16.03 6.49 -22.12
N VAL A 190 -15.96 5.19 -21.85
CA VAL A 190 -15.51 4.65 -20.57
C VAL A 190 -13.98 4.80 -20.54
N GLN A 191 -13.49 5.98 -20.15
CA GLN A 191 -12.07 6.12 -19.86
C GLN A 191 -11.74 5.25 -18.63
N PRO A 192 -10.64 4.47 -18.68
CA PRO A 192 -10.22 3.67 -17.55
C PRO A 192 -9.78 4.60 -16.42
N LEU A 193 -10.48 4.53 -15.28
CA LEU A 193 -10.05 5.26 -14.09
C LEU A 193 -8.74 4.64 -13.57
N PHE A 194 -7.75 5.48 -13.26
CA PHE A 194 -6.39 5.07 -12.87
C PHE A 194 -5.64 4.26 -13.96
N PRO A 195 -5.40 4.85 -15.15
CA PRO A 195 -4.78 4.14 -16.27
C PRO A 195 -3.32 3.73 -16.03
N LYS A 196 -2.61 4.43 -15.12
CA LYS A 196 -1.20 4.19 -14.80
C LYS A 196 -0.97 3.47 -13.47
N LEU A 197 -2.04 3.10 -12.76
CA LEU A 197 -1.88 2.51 -11.43
C LEU A 197 -1.39 1.07 -11.53
N GLU A 198 -0.13 0.86 -11.16
CA GLU A 198 0.56 -0.43 -11.21
C GLU A 198 0.53 -1.15 -9.86
N SER A 199 0.53 -0.40 -8.75
CA SER A 199 0.51 -0.95 -7.39
C SER A 199 -0.67 -0.42 -6.57
N LEU A 200 -1.40 -1.34 -5.94
CA LEU A 200 -2.54 -1.02 -5.07
C LEU A 200 -2.42 -1.74 -3.72
N SER A 201 -2.33 -0.98 -2.63
CA SER A 201 -2.53 -1.44 -1.25
C SER A 201 -3.86 -0.99 -0.73
N MET A 202 -4.69 -1.94 -0.34
CA MET A 202 -5.96 -1.64 0.28
C MET A 202 -6.29 -2.66 1.36
N PRO A 203 -6.87 -2.23 2.48
CA PRO A 203 -7.53 -3.13 3.40
C PRO A 203 -8.69 -3.84 2.70
N LEU A 204 -8.87 -5.08 3.11
CA LEU A 204 -9.95 -5.91 2.66
C LEU A 204 -11.29 -5.30 3.11
N PRO A 205 -12.27 -5.22 2.21
CA PRO A 205 -13.54 -4.60 2.53
C PRO A 205 -14.27 -5.40 3.61
N ALA A 206 -14.86 -4.71 4.58
CA ALA A 206 -15.57 -5.33 5.68
C ALA A 206 -16.79 -6.15 5.20
N GLY A 207 -17.03 -7.26 5.91
CA GLY A 207 -18.15 -8.17 5.68
C GLY A 207 -17.78 -9.50 5.04
N LYS A 208 -18.80 -10.29 4.69
CA LYS A 208 -18.66 -11.66 4.12
C LYS A 208 -18.59 -11.66 2.58
N LYS A 209 -18.36 -10.50 1.96
CA LYS A 209 -18.35 -10.41 0.49
C LYS A 209 -17.07 -11.03 -0.06
N ASN A 210 -17.23 -11.92 -1.02
CA ASN A 210 -16.13 -12.54 -1.75
C ASN A 210 -15.39 -11.47 -2.57
N ILE A 211 -14.11 -11.24 -2.29
CA ILE A 211 -13.31 -10.21 -2.96
C ILE A 211 -13.24 -10.47 -4.46
N SER A 212 -13.04 -11.73 -4.82
CA SER A 212 -12.89 -12.19 -6.20
C SER A 212 -14.12 -11.91 -7.05
N LEU A 213 -15.31 -11.92 -6.47
CA LEU A 213 -16.55 -11.66 -7.20
C LEU A 213 -16.96 -10.18 -7.24
N HIS A 214 -16.68 -9.45 -6.15
CA HIS A 214 -17.23 -8.10 -5.99
C HIS A 214 -16.23 -6.99 -6.27
N TYR A 215 -14.97 -7.20 -5.92
CA TYR A 215 -13.93 -6.17 -5.90
C TYR A 215 -12.85 -6.40 -6.95
N SER A 216 -12.62 -7.63 -7.44
CA SER A 216 -11.66 -7.89 -8.53
C SER A 216 -11.89 -6.98 -9.75
N ARG A 217 -13.15 -6.77 -10.13
CA ARG A 217 -13.58 -5.87 -11.21
C ARG A 217 -13.36 -4.38 -10.96
N LEU A 218 -13.12 -4.00 -9.70
CA LEU A 218 -12.83 -2.62 -9.31
C LEU A 218 -11.33 -2.34 -9.36
N ILE A 219 -10.48 -3.36 -9.39
CA ILE A 219 -9.04 -3.17 -9.48
C ILE A 219 -8.71 -2.65 -10.89
N PRO A 220 -7.99 -1.51 -11.03
CA PRO A 220 -7.61 -0.98 -12.33
C PRO A 220 -6.81 -1.99 -13.16
N ARG A 221 -6.96 -1.94 -14.49
CA ARG A 221 -6.39 -2.95 -15.39
C ARG A 221 -4.87 -2.93 -15.46
N ALA A 222 -4.27 -1.78 -15.19
CA ALA A 222 -2.82 -1.61 -15.15
C ALA A 222 -2.17 -2.23 -13.90
N VAL A 223 -2.95 -2.59 -12.87
CA VAL A 223 -2.40 -3.11 -11.62
C VAL A 223 -1.69 -4.43 -11.86
N THR A 224 -0.38 -4.42 -11.59
CA THR A 224 0.50 -5.58 -11.62
C THR A 224 0.74 -6.14 -10.22
N ARG A 225 0.52 -5.32 -9.18
CA ARG A 225 0.78 -5.64 -7.77
C ARG A 225 -0.40 -5.29 -6.88
N LEU A 226 -0.87 -6.24 -6.08
CA LEU A 226 -1.99 -6.04 -5.17
C LEU A 226 -1.63 -6.46 -3.76
N THR A 227 -1.63 -5.51 -2.82
CA THR A 227 -1.57 -5.80 -1.39
C THR A 227 -2.95 -5.72 -0.77
N LEU A 228 -3.33 -6.80 -0.10
CA LEU A 228 -4.58 -6.92 0.64
C LEU A 228 -4.25 -7.05 2.12
N SER A 229 -4.64 -6.07 2.92
CA SER A 229 -4.42 -6.10 4.37
C SER A 229 -5.71 -6.44 5.12
N ARG A 230 -5.61 -7.27 6.16
CA ARG A 230 -6.69 -7.46 7.11
C ARG A 230 -6.15 -7.98 8.43
N ASP A 231 -6.54 -7.33 9.51
CA ASP A 231 -6.06 -7.71 10.83
C ASP A 231 -6.69 -9.00 11.36
N GLU A 232 -7.96 -9.25 11.02
CA GLU A 232 -8.69 -10.47 11.40
C GLU A 232 -9.29 -11.17 10.18
N LEU A 233 -8.65 -12.22 9.70
CA LEU A 233 -9.29 -13.20 8.83
C LEU A 233 -9.74 -14.38 9.69
N GLY A 234 -10.98 -14.47 10.16
CA GLY A 234 -11.43 -15.74 10.75
C GLY A 234 -11.17 -16.91 9.77
N ASP A 235 -10.91 -18.13 10.25
CA ASP A 235 -10.55 -19.29 9.41
C ASP A 235 -11.52 -19.55 8.25
N ASN A 236 -12.80 -19.27 8.46
CA ASN A 236 -13.85 -19.41 7.44
C ASN A 236 -13.89 -18.26 6.42
N CYS A 237 -13.24 -17.14 6.70
CA CYS A 237 -13.28 -15.96 5.87
C CYS A 237 -12.42 -16.12 4.61
N MET A 238 -11.24 -16.75 4.71
CA MET A 238 -10.34 -16.88 3.55
C MET A 238 -10.92 -17.78 2.46
N ASN A 239 -11.47 -18.93 2.85
CA ASN A 239 -12.20 -19.81 1.94
C ASN A 239 -13.37 -19.08 1.27
N ALA A 240 -14.05 -18.17 1.98
CA ALA A 240 -15.15 -17.38 1.42
C ALA A 240 -14.66 -16.24 0.51
N MET A 241 -13.47 -15.69 0.78
CA MET A 241 -12.92 -14.54 0.06
C MET A 241 -12.43 -14.91 -1.33
N PHE A 242 -11.65 -15.98 -1.45
CA PHE A 242 -11.08 -16.43 -2.72
C PHE A 242 -11.88 -17.57 -3.38
N LYS A 243 -13.04 -17.95 -2.81
CA LYS A 243 -13.91 -18.98 -3.39
C LYS A 243 -14.24 -18.63 -4.84
N VAL A 244 -13.91 -19.51 -5.77
CA VAL A 244 -14.42 -19.42 -7.14
C VAL A 244 -15.75 -20.19 -7.18
N PRO A 245 -16.90 -19.54 -7.44
CA PRO A 245 -18.15 -20.26 -7.59
C PRO A 245 -18.06 -21.21 -8.77
N ARG A 246 -18.34 -22.50 -8.54
CA ARG A 246 -18.43 -23.51 -9.61
C ARG A 246 -19.60 -23.24 -10.58
N THR A 247 -20.54 -22.39 -10.19
CA THR A 247 -21.72 -22.01 -10.99
C THR A 247 -21.37 -20.82 -11.91
N LYS A 248 -21.25 -21.10 -13.21
CA LYS A 248 -20.66 -20.28 -14.29
C LYS A 248 -21.24 -18.87 -14.57
N LYS A 249 -22.10 -18.27 -13.72
CA LYS A 249 -22.77 -16.99 -14.05
C LYS A 249 -21.91 -15.73 -13.86
N ARG A 250 -20.93 -15.73 -12.95
CA ARG A 250 -20.00 -14.58 -12.76
C ARG A 250 -18.60 -15.10 -12.44
N ARG A 251 -17.66 -14.90 -13.35
CA ARG A 251 -16.23 -15.17 -13.12
C ARG A 251 -15.58 -13.94 -12.47
N PRO A 252 -14.59 -14.13 -11.57
CA PRO A 252 -13.71 -13.06 -11.15
C PRO A 252 -13.11 -12.34 -12.36
N SER A 253 -12.94 -11.02 -12.28
CA SER A 253 -12.34 -10.22 -13.36
C SER A 253 -11.09 -9.53 -12.83
N TRP A 254 -10.06 -10.33 -12.55
CA TRP A 254 -8.76 -9.81 -12.14
C TRP A 254 -8.06 -9.06 -13.29
N PRO A 255 -7.16 -8.10 -12.99
CA PRO A 255 -6.31 -7.49 -14.01
C PRO A 255 -5.48 -8.56 -14.72
N SER A 256 -5.39 -8.49 -16.06
CA SER A 256 -4.62 -9.46 -16.86
C SER A 256 -3.12 -9.41 -16.56
N ASN A 257 -2.66 -8.28 -16.03
CA ASN A 257 -1.26 -8.00 -15.74
C ASN A 257 -0.92 -8.21 -14.26
N LEU A 258 -1.88 -8.64 -13.42
CA LEU A 258 -1.63 -8.87 -12.00
C LEU A 258 -0.68 -10.06 -11.82
N ARG A 259 0.57 -9.80 -11.42
CA ARG A 259 1.64 -10.79 -11.25
C ARG A 259 1.95 -11.08 -9.77
N LEU A 260 1.90 -10.06 -8.92
CA LEU A 260 2.24 -10.14 -7.49
C LEU A 260 1.02 -9.88 -6.61
N VAL A 261 0.75 -10.77 -5.67
CA VAL A 261 -0.27 -10.57 -4.63
C VAL A 261 0.37 -10.69 -3.25
N CYS A 262 0.31 -9.60 -2.50
CA CYS A 262 0.78 -9.53 -1.12
C CYS A 262 -0.42 -9.62 -0.18
N ILE A 263 -0.32 -10.47 0.84
CA ILE A 263 -1.37 -10.64 1.85
C ILE A 263 -0.77 -10.25 3.19
N ASN A 264 -1.25 -9.12 3.72
CA ASN A 264 -0.81 -8.59 5.01
C ASN A 264 -1.78 -9.05 6.11
N ILE A 265 -1.30 -9.96 6.96
CA ILE A 265 -2.10 -10.67 7.96
C ILE A 265 -1.35 -10.79 9.28
N ASN A 266 -2.07 -10.77 10.40
CA ASN A 266 -1.43 -10.98 11.69
C ASN A 266 -1.26 -12.49 11.98
N PRO A 267 -0.04 -13.03 11.91
CA PRO A 267 0.21 -14.46 12.07
C PRO A 267 -0.04 -14.94 13.50
N SER A 268 -0.04 -14.05 14.50
CA SER A 268 -0.29 -14.42 15.91
C SER A 268 -1.71 -14.94 16.15
N LEU A 269 -2.63 -14.69 15.21
CA LEU A 269 -4.03 -15.12 15.30
C LEU A 269 -4.27 -16.51 14.68
N TYR A 270 -3.28 -17.09 14.00
CA TYR A 270 -3.38 -18.39 13.35
C TYR A 270 -2.39 -19.34 14.02
N HIS A 271 -2.89 -20.48 14.49
CA HIS A 271 -2.00 -21.56 14.90
C HIS A 271 -1.07 -21.87 13.72
N SER A 272 0.22 -21.65 13.94
CA SER A 272 1.31 -21.54 12.98
C SER A 272 1.63 -22.86 12.27
N SER A 273 0.64 -23.48 11.63
CA SER A 273 0.88 -24.58 10.71
C SER A 273 1.26 -24.00 9.35
N SER A 274 2.41 -24.44 8.83
CA SER A 274 2.83 -24.14 7.46
C SER A 274 1.77 -24.50 6.41
N ASP A 275 0.87 -25.42 6.76
CA ASP A 275 -0.25 -25.86 5.94
C ASP A 275 -1.30 -24.77 5.72
N TRP A 276 -1.54 -23.90 6.71
CA TRP A 276 -2.50 -22.81 6.56
C TRP A 276 -2.04 -21.80 5.50
N TYR A 277 -0.77 -21.38 5.56
CA TYR A 277 -0.19 -20.48 4.55
C TYR A 277 -0.20 -21.11 3.16
N ARG A 278 0.15 -22.41 3.06
CA ARG A 278 0.12 -23.15 1.80
C ARG A 278 -1.29 -23.23 1.21
N MET A 279 -2.30 -23.49 2.04
CA MET A 279 -3.71 -23.50 1.62
C MET A 279 -4.12 -22.12 1.11
N LEU A 280 -3.78 -21.05 1.83
CA LEU A 280 -4.09 -19.68 1.42
C LEU A 280 -3.49 -19.34 0.05
N VAL A 281 -2.19 -19.60 -0.12
CA VAL A 281 -1.48 -19.35 -1.39
C VAL A 281 -2.13 -20.13 -2.54
N ARG A 282 -2.52 -21.38 -2.32
CA ARG A 282 -3.26 -22.18 -3.31
C ARG A 282 -4.59 -21.53 -3.69
N LEU A 283 -5.38 -21.09 -2.71
CA LEU A 283 -6.66 -20.42 -2.97
C LEU A 283 -6.48 -19.15 -3.80
N VAL A 284 -5.45 -18.35 -3.51
CA VAL A 284 -5.11 -17.14 -4.27
C VAL A 284 -4.73 -17.51 -5.70
N ALA A 285 -3.84 -18.49 -5.86
CA ALA A 285 -3.33 -18.92 -7.15
C ALA A 285 -4.39 -19.57 -8.06
N GLU A 286 -5.33 -20.31 -7.48
CA GLU A 286 -6.51 -20.86 -8.16
C GLU A 286 -7.51 -19.76 -8.54
N CYS A 287 -7.64 -18.73 -7.71
CA CYS A 287 -8.59 -17.65 -7.92
C CYS A 287 -8.11 -16.60 -8.93
N ILE A 288 -6.80 -16.38 -8.99
CA ILE A 288 -6.14 -15.35 -9.79
C ILE A 288 -5.21 -16.06 -10.78
N SER A 289 -5.67 -16.33 -12.00
CA SER A 289 -4.91 -17.13 -12.97
C SER A 289 -3.60 -16.47 -13.44
N THR A 290 -3.46 -15.16 -13.26
CA THR A 290 -2.31 -14.37 -13.71
C THR A 290 -1.23 -14.21 -12.65
N VAL A 291 -1.49 -14.59 -11.39
CA VAL A 291 -0.52 -14.40 -10.32
C VAL A 291 0.63 -15.40 -10.48
N HIS A 292 1.85 -14.90 -10.37
CA HIS A 292 3.09 -15.68 -10.38
C HIS A 292 3.72 -15.73 -9.00
N VAL A 293 3.51 -14.68 -8.19
CA VAL A 293 4.10 -14.56 -6.87
C VAL A 293 3.03 -14.23 -5.84
N VAL A 294 3.04 -14.96 -4.74
CA VAL A 294 2.27 -14.62 -3.54
C VAL A 294 3.23 -14.37 -2.39
N LYS A 295 3.11 -13.21 -1.73
CA LYS A 295 3.91 -12.81 -0.57
C LYS A 295 3.01 -12.73 0.64
N ILE A 296 3.40 -13.33 1.76
CA ILE A 296 2.67 -13.19 3.04
C ILE A 296 3.52 -12.37 3.98
N VAL A 297 2.95 -11.27 4.43
CA VAL A 297 3.62 -10.26 5.23
C VAL A 297 2.82 -10.05 6.52
N SER A 298 3.49 -9.75 7.62
CA SER A 298 2.82 -9.25 8.81
C SER A 298 2.58 -7.73 8.76
N PRO A 299 1.78 -7.22 9.70
CA PRO A 299 1.59 -5.78 9.84
C PRO A 299 2.87 -4.99 10.17
N ASN A 300 3.89 -5.66 10.75
CA ASN A 300 5.22 -5.10 10.98
C ASN A 300 6.20 -5.40 9.83
N ARG A 301 5.67 -5.69 8.63
CA ARG A 301 6.42 -5.92 7.39
C ARG A 301 7.39 -7.10 7.40
N ARG A 302 7.32 -7.98 8.40
CA ARG A 302 8.09 -9.23 8.37
C ARG A 302 7.50 -10.16 7.33
N ILE A 303 8.35 -10.67 6.45
CA ILE A 303 7.97 -11.64 5.43
C ILE A 303 7.87 -13.01 6.10
N TYR A 304 6.67 -13.60 6.12
CA TYR A 304 6.42 -14.95 6.64
C TYR A 304 6.62 -16.01 5.58
N GLY A 305 6.45 -15.62 4.32
CA GLY A 305 6.92 -16.43 3.23
C GLY A 305 6.71 -15.77 1.89
N PHE A 306 7.33 -16.41 0.92
CA PHE A 306 7.29 -16.05 -0.47
C PHE A 306 7.03 -17.32 -1.26
N TRP A 307 6.10 -17.26 -2.21
CA TRP A 307 5.69 -18.42 -2.99
C TRP A 307 5.67 -18.09 -4.47
N SER A 308 6.31 -18.94 -5.26
CA SER A 308 6.12 -18.95 -6.71
C SER A 308 4.96 -19.85 -7.09
N VAL A 309 4.20 -19.42 -8.09
CA VAL A 309 3.05 -20.11 -8.63
C VAL A 309 3.36 -20.55 -10.05
N SER A 310 3.30 -21.86 -10.26
CA SER A 310 3.42 -22.48 -11.59
C SER A 310 2.13 -23.23 -11.91
N ARG A 311 1.73 -23.21 -13.18
CA ARG A 311 0.53 -23.88 -13.67
C ARG A 311 0.94 -24.85 -14.76
N ARG A 312 0.47 -26.09 -14.69
CA ARG A 312 0.61 -27.08 -15.76
C ARG A 312 -0.77 -27.51 -16.20
N ASP A 313 -0.93 -27.70 -17.50
CA ASP A 313 -2.15 -28.31 -18.03
C ASP A 313 -2.18 -29.77 -17.58
N ALA A 314 -3.33 -30.23 -17.10
CA ALA A 314 -3.46 -31.53 -16.42
C ALA A 314 -3.26 -32.77 -17.31
N TYR A 315 -2.90 -32.62 -18.59
CA TYR A 315 -2.72 -33.72 -19.53
C TYR A 315 -1.67 -33.39 -20.60
N GLU A 316 -0.43 -33.86 -20.40
CA GLU A 316 0.51 -34.15 -21.50
C GLU A 316 0.53 -35.64 -21.88
N ASP A 317 -0.29 -36.49 -21.24
CA ASP A 317 -0.47 -37.88 -21.64
C ASP A 317 -1.74 -38.06 -22.47
N GLY A 318 -1.56 -38.12 -23.80
CA GLY A 318 -2.44 -38.87 -24.71
C GLY A 318 -3.72 -38.17 -25.20
N ASN A 319 -3.65 -37.63 -26.42
CA ASN A 319 -4.70 -37.57 -27.43
C ASN A 319 -6.17 -37.43 -26.97
N VAL A 320 -6.63 -36.20 -26.68
CA VAL A 320 -7.98 -35.76 -27.09
C VAL A 320 -7.97 -34.25 -27.35
N ALA A 321 -8.22 -33.87 -28.60
CA ALA A 321 -8.56 -32.51 -29.01
C ALA A 321 -9.97 -32.17 -28.46
N ALA A 322 -10.00 -31.53 -27.29
CA ALA A 322 -11.24 -31.01 -26.71
C ALA A 322 -10.97 -29.62 -26.13
N ASN A 323 -11.65 -28.63 -26.72
CA ASN A 323 -11.81 -27.21 -26.37
C ASN A 323 -10.99 -26.69 -25.17
N LEU A 324 -9.97 -25.89 -25.50
CA LEU A 324 -8.84 -25.43 -24.69
C LEU A 324 -9.15 -24.52 -23.47
N THR A 325 -10.39 -24.11 -23.21
CA THR A 325 -10.63 -22.97 -22.30
C THR A 325 -11.18 -23.31 -20.91
N ASP A 326 -11.36 -24.59 -20.56
CA ASP A 326 -12.00 -24.97 -19.28
C ASP A 326 -11.33 -26.18 -18.59
N ARG A 327 -10.09 -26.55 -18.97
CA ARG A 327 -9.37 -27.65 -18.30
C ARG A 327 -8.90 -27.21 -16.91
N PRO A 328 -9.03 -28.06 -15.88
CA PRO A 328 -8.47 -27.77 -14.56
C PRO A 328 -6.95 -27.69 -14.68
N GLN A 329 -6.38 -26.51 -14.44
CA GLN A 329 -4.93 -26.35 -14.36
C GLN A 329 -4.45 -26.88 -13.02
N HIS A 330 -3.39 -27.68 -13.03
CA HIS A 330 -2.74 -28.10 -11.80
C HIS A 330 -1.87 -26.94 -11.30
N VAL A 331 -2.30 -26.31 -10.21
CA VAL A 331 -1.59 -25.19 -9.59
C VAL A 331 -0.57 -25.72 -8.59
N ARG A 332 0.71 -25.45 -8.85
CA ARG A 332 1.82 -25.78 -7.95
C ARG A 332 2.38 -24.51 -7.33
N CYS A 333 2.31 -24.43 -6.01
CA CYS A 333 2.85 -23.33 -5.21
C CYS A 333 4.12 -23.81 -4.51
N ASN A 334 5.28 -23.24 -4.86
CA ASN A 334 6.55 -23.59 -4.23
C ASN A 334 6.91 -22.53 -3.20
N TRP A 335 7.04 -22.94 -1.93
CA TRP A 335 7.46 -22.07 -0.84
C TRP A 335 8.95 -21.84 -0.87
N TRP A 336 9.37 -20.63 -0.59
CA TRP A 336 10.76 -20.28 -0.37
C TRP A 336 11.03 -19.96 1.07
N ASN A 337 12.11 -20.52 1.58
CA ASN A 337 12.52 -20.21 2.93
C ASN A 337 12.96 -18.74 3.05
N ILE A 338 13.04 -18.23 4.28
CA ILE A 338 13.35 -16.82 4.56
C ILE A 338 14.66 -16.40 3.91
N ARG A 339 15.70 -17.24 3.93
CA ARG A 339 16.99 -16.91 3.31
C ARG A 339 16.84 -16.71 1.79
N GLN A 340 16.17 -17.64 1.11
CA GLN A 340 15.89 -17.52 -0.32
C GLN A 340 15.07 -16.27 -0.63
N ALA A 341 14.03 -15.99 0.17
CA ALA A 341 13.20 -14.82 0.00
C ALA A 341 13.96 -13.50 0.23
N THR A 342 14.97 -13.47 1.11
CA THR A 342 15.77 -12.26 1.38
C THR A 342 16.86 -12.03 0.34
N TYR A 343 17.52 -13.09 -0.15
CA TYR A 343 18.65 -12.96 -1.07
C TYR A 343 18.27 -13.02 -2.55
N LEU A 344 17.18 -13.71 -2.88
CA LEU A 344 16.74 -13.95 -4.26
C LEU A 344 15.46 -13.20 -4.58
N SER A 345 14.94 -12.32 -3.70
CA SER A 345 13.71 -11.57 -3.97
C SER A 345 13.79 -10.87 -5.31
N ASP A 346 14.87 -10.12 -5.52
CA ASP A 346 14.99 -9.21 -6.65
C ASP A 346 15.17 -10.01 -7.95
N GLU A 347 16.10 -10.97 -7.95
CA GLU A 347 16.31 -11.89 -9.08
C GLU A 347 15.03 -12.64 -9.47
N VAL A 348 14.24 -13.03 -8.47
CA VAL A 348 12.97 -13.69 -8.71
C VAL A 348 11.96 -12.76 -9.32
N LEU A 349 11.82 -11.58 -8.71
CA LEU A 349 10.80 -10.64 -9.09
C LEU A 349 11.06 -10.29 -10.54
N ASP A 350 12.32 -10.03 -10.89
CA ASP A 350 12.81 -9.90 -12.26
C ASP A 350 12.44 -11.10 -13.13
N CYS A 351 12.67 -12.35 -12.67
CA CYS A 351 12.31 -13.57 -13.43
C CYS A 351 10.81 -13.68 -13.74
N PHE A 352 9.95 -13.10 -12.91
CA PHE A 352 8.49 -13.12 -13.12
C PHE A 352 7.94 -11.77 -13.61
N GLU A 353 8.81 -10.85 -14.03
CA GLU A 353 8.46 -9.47 -14.39
C GLU A 353 7.56 -8.82 -13.31
N CYS A 354 7.80 -9.23 -12.07
CA CYS A 354 7.27 -8.60 -10.89
C CYS A 354 8.31 -7.60 -10.44
N ASP A 355 7.86 -6.55 -9.80
CA ASP A 355 8.78 -5.69 -9.07
C ASP A 355 8.13 -5.49 -7.69
N ASP A 356 8.91 -5.55 -6.63
CA ASP A 356 8.47 -5.41 -5.24
C ASP A 356 9.12 -4.17 -4.62
N THR A 357 9.48 -3.19 -5.45
CA THR A 357 9.77 -1.79 -5.08
C THR A 357 8.49 -1.12 -4.54
N TRP A 358 7.88 -1.77 -3.56
CA TRP A 358 6.88 -1.21 -2.70
C TRP A 358 7.56 -0.10 -1.91
N PHE A 359 7.52 1.14 -2.38
CA PHE A 359 8.16 2.29 -1.72
C PHE A 359 9.47 1.86 -1.08
N GLU A 360 10.46 1.44 -1.88
CA GLU A 360 11.72 0.78 -1.47
C GLU A 360 11.89 0.83 0.05
N ASP A 361 11.56 -0.28 0.73
CA ASP A 361 11.67 -0.40 2.19
C ASP A 361 13.16 -0.22 2.56
N TYR A 362 13.61 1.03 2.65
CA TYR A 362 14.95 1.44 3.04
C TYR A 362 15.07 1.61 4.55
#